data_AF-A0A8H4P886-F1
#
_entry.id   AF-A0A8H4P886-F1
#
_cell.length_a   1.000
_cell.length_b   1.000
_cell.length_c   1.000
_cell.angle_alpha   90.00
_cell.angle_beta   90.00
_cell.angle_gamma   90.00
#
_symmetry.space_group_name_H-M   'P 1'
#
loop_
_entity.id
_entity.type
_entity.pdbx_description
1 polymer ?
#
loop_
_entity_poly.entity_id
_entity_poly.type
_entity_poly.pdbx_seq_one_letter_code
_entity_poly.pdbx_strand_id
1 'polypeptide(L)'
;MASSSQLIQLAKSLPAPLQRFFARYPPSAIVPENAPQTRYQEDRPNPFRFYRHPVTGKWHDPVYSQRRQAELVQMAREHGVEELLPETRKATEYRLAHRVEHGLRVKGTGVGQKVKGHIHERHMIAKMEQRRKAMLDMPRLIKHWKRHKARPMASSQPITAAAGTETHYQVLNLTATLLDTQNDPTPLIKRAYHRALLRNHPDKVTASDPATFFTVDQITTALTVLSSPSSRAAYDAALRVSRPAGAASRDAAFQTGVENVDLDDLAFDEDDECWYRPCRCGNERSYIFRETDLEEVGDEGELVVACLDCSLWLRVHFAVVDVEDDETPPSDNATKEKS
;
A
#
# COMPACT_ATOMS: atom_id res chain seq x y z
N MET A 1 50.32 -6.57 -41.44
CA MET A 1 49.27 -7.47 -41.98
C MET A 1 49.31 -8.75 -41.16
N ALA A 2 48.23 -9.13 -40.48
CA ALA A 2 48.17 -10.43 -39.81
C ALA A 2 48.31 -11.55 -40.85
N SER A 3 48.97 -12.65 -40.51
CA SER A 3 49.08 -13.78 -41.42
C SER A 3 47.70 -14.46 -41.57
N SER A 4 47.45 -15.10 -42.72
CA SER A 4 46.21 -15.86 -42.95
C SER A 4 45.99 -16.94 -41.87
N SER A 5 47.07 -17.58 -41.40
CA SER A 5 47.03 -18.54 -40.29
C SER A 5 46.56 -17.92 -38.98
N GLN A 6 47.02 -16.70 -38.65
CA GLN A 6 46.58 -15.97 -37.45
C GLN A 6 45.10 -15.60 -37.55
N LEU A 7 44.63 -15.13 -38.71
CA LEU A 7 43.21 -14.81 -38.93
C LEU A 7 42.32 -16.06 -38.79
N ILE A 8 42.77 -17.21 -39.29
CA ILE A 8 42.06 -18.48 -39.12
C ILE A 8 42.03 -18.90 -37.64
N GLN A 9 43.13 -18.71 -36.90
CA GLN A 9 43.17 -18.98 -35.46
C GLN A 9 42.22 -18.07 -34.68
N LEU A 10 42.12 -16.78 -35.04
CA LEU A 10 41.18 -15.83 -34.46
C LEU A 10 39.72 -16.22 -34.78
N ALA A 11 39.43 -16.62 -36.01
CA ALA A 11 38.09 -17.11 -36.36
C ALA A 11 37.72 -18.38 -35.56
N LYS A 12 38.69 -19.26 -35.32
CA LYS A 12 38.53 -20.48 -34.51
C LYS A 12 38.43 -20.22 -33.01
N SER A 13 38.87 -19.06 -32.51
CA SER A 13 38.74 -18.71 -31.09
C SER A 13 37.37 -18.11 -30.74
N LEU A 14 36.52 -17.83 -31.75
CA LEU A 14 35.15 -17.38 -31.53
C LEU A 14 34.32 -18.41 -30.74
N PRO A 15 33.33 -17.99 -29.95
CA PRO A 15 32.41 -18.89 -29.26
C PRO A 15 31.72 -19.87 -30.21
N ALA A 16 31.60 -21.14 -29.80
CA ALA A 16 30.96 -22.19 -30.59
C ALA A 16 29.53 -21.82 -31.10
N PRO A 17 28.69 -21.10 -30.35
CA PRO A 17 27.39 -20.64 -30.86
C PRO A 17 27.51 -19.70 -32.08
N LEU A 18 28.48 -18.77 -32.08
CA LEU A 18 28.73 -17.86 -33.19
C LEU A 18 29.31 -18.61 -34.39
N GLN A 19 30.27 -19.51 -34.17
CA GLN A 19 30.81 -20.34 -35.25
C GLN A 19 29.73 -21.17 -35.95
N ARG A 20 28.83 -21.80 -35.17
CA ARG A 20 27.68 -22.54 -35.71
C ARG A 20 26.70 -21.63 -36.45
N PHE A 21 26.52 -20.40 -35.97
CA PHE A 21 25.68 -19.42 -36.65
C PHE A 21 26.26 -19.04 -38.01
N PHE A 22 27.52 -18.62 -38.08
CA PHE A 22 28.18 -18.24 -39.32
C PHE A 22 28.35 -19.41 -40.29
N ALA A 23 28.49 -20.65 -39.80
CA ALA A 23 28.47 -21.84 -40.66
C ALA A 23 27.12 -22.09 -41.34
N ARG A 24 26.00 -21.71 -40.69
CA ARG A 24 24.65 -21.86 -41.25
C ARG A 24 24.21 -20.65 -42.06
N TYR A 25 24.53 -19.45 -41.59
CA TYR A 25 24.15 -18.16 -42.17
C TYR A 25 25.40 -17.29 -42.39
N PRO A 26 26.25 -17.63 -43.37
CA PRO A 26 27.44 -16.84 -43.66
C PRO A 26 27.05 -15.51 -44.33
N PRO A 27 27.49 -14.33 -43.82
CA PRO A 27 27.22 -13.06 -44.46
C PRO A 27 27.97 -12.93 -45.79
N SER A 28 27.46 -12.12 -46.71
CA SER A 28 28.11 -11.86 -48.01
C SER A 28 29.53 -11.31 -47.87
N ALA A 29 29.86 -10.64 -46.76
CA ALA A 29 31.19 -10.08 -46.50
C ALA A 29 32.31 -11.14 -46.37
N ILE A 30 31.99 -12.38 -45.95
CA ILE A 30 32.98 -13.45 -45.78
C ILE A 30 32.98 -14.46 -46.92
N VAL A 31 31.95 -14.44 -47.75
CA VAL A 31 31.70 -15.42 -48.81
C VAL A 31 32.23 -14.85 -50.12
N PRO A 32 32.87 -15.66 -51.00
CA PRO A 32 33.26 -15.17 -52.32
C PRO A 32 32.00 -14.78 -53.12
N GLU A 33 32.12 -13.78 -53.99
CA GLU A 33 30.98 -13.10 -54.67
C GLU A 33 29.98 -14.04 -55.37
N ASN A 34 30.43 -15.23 -55.80
CA ASN A 34 29.62 -16.19 -56.55
C ASN A 34 29.32 -17.49 -55.78
N ALA A 35 29.44 -17.53 -54.45
CA ALA A 35 29.11 -18.75 -53.71
C ALA A 35 27.58 -18.96 -53.63
N PRO A 36 27.12 -20.21 -53.72
CA PRO A 36 25.71 -20.53 -53.52
C PRO A 36 25.28 -20.24 -52.08
N GLN A 37 24.01 -19.88 -51.91
CA GLN A 37 23.40 -19.73 -50.59
C GLN A 37 23.38 -21.08 -49.87
N THR A 38 23.42 -21.04 -48.54
CA THR A 38 23.20 -22.25 -47.76
C THR A 38 21.72 -22.63 -47.78
N ARG A 39 21.42 -23.92 -47.63
CA ARG A 39 20.03 -24.40 -47.46
C ARG A 39 19.25 -23.60 -46.40
N TYR A 40 19.92 -23.23 -45.31
CA TYR A 40 19.30 -22.45 -44.24
C TYR A 40 18.94 -21.03 -44.68
N GLN A 41 19.76 -20.39 -45.52
CA GLN A 41 19.48 -19.07 -46.09
C GLN A 41 18.37 -19.10 -47.13
N GLU A 42 18.30 -20.17 -47.94
CA GLU A 42 17.22 -20.38 -48.90
C GLU A 42 15.88 -20.57 -48.20
N ASP A 43 15.83 -21.44 -47.18
CA ASP A 43 14.63 -21.65 -46.37
C ASP A 43 14.23 -20.37 -45.63
N ARG A 44 15.23 -19.64 -45.10
CA ARG A 44 15.04 -18.47 -44.25
C ARG A 44 16.10 -17.39 -44.51
N PRO A 45 15.80 -16.39 -45.37
CA PRO A 45 16.76 -15.34 -45.73
C PRO A 45 17.29 -14.55 -44.53
N ASN A 46 16.40 -14.20 -43.58
CA ASN A 46 16.80 -13.59 -42.31
C ASN A 46 16.31 -14.46 -41.13
N PRO A 47 17.21 -15.10 -40.36
CA PRO A 47 16.83 -16.01 -39.29
C PRO A 47 16.30 -15.32 -38.03
N PHE A 48 16.42 -13.99 -37.95
CA PHE A 48 16.03 -13.17 -36.80
C PHE A 48 14.66 -12.50 -36.94
N ARG A 49 14.09 -12.49 -38.15
CA ARG A 49 12.77 -11.89 -38.42
C ARG A 49 11.70 -12.96 -38.54
N PHE A 50 10.47 -12.53 -38.28
CA PHE A 50 9.29 -13.31 -38.64
C PHE A 50 9.25 -13.48 -40.16
N TYR A 51 8.89 -14.66 -40.61
CA TYR A 51 8.86 -14.99 -42.02
C TYR A 51 7.46 -15.43 -42.41
N ARG A 52 6.91 -14.84 -43.47
CA ARG A 52 5.63 -15.26 -44.01
C ARG A 52 5.87 -16.29 -45.10
N HIS A 53 5.40 -17.52 -44.90
CA HIS A 53 5.60 -18.58 -45.86
C HIS A 53 4.79 -18.30 -47.14
N PRO A 54 5.38 -18.39 -48.35
CA PRO A 54 4.73 -17.95 -49.59
C PRO A 54 3.50 -18.79 -49.96
N VAL A 55 3.55 -20.11 -49.74
CA VAL A 55 2.44 -21.02 -50.08
C VAL A 55 1.31 -20.97 -49.05
N THR A 56 1.61 -21.16 -47.76
CA THR A 56 0.59 -21.22 -46.70
C THR A 56 0.12 -19.86 -46.20
N GLY A 57 0.88 -18.78 -46.47
CA GLY A 57 0.57 -17.42 -46.01
C GLY A 57 0.70 -17.20 -44.49
N LYS A 58 1.07 -18.23 -43.73
CA LYS A 58 1.23 -18.18 -42.27
C LYS A 58 2.54 -17.52 -41.89
N TRP A 59 2.53 -16.80 -40.77
CA TRP A 59 3.73 -16.26 -40.15
C TRP A 59 4.42 -17.33 -39.32
N HIS A 60 5.70 -17.51 -39.55
CA HIS A 60 6.58 -18.39 -38.78
C HIS A 60 7.46 -17.54 -37.88
N ASP A 61 7.65 -18.03 -36.65
CA ASP A 61 8.52 -17.42 -35.66
C ASP A 61 9.98 -17.40 -36.13
N PRO A 62 10.77 -16.38 -35.74
CA PRO A 62 12.23 -16.33 -35.94
C PRO A 62 12.92 -17.64 -35.55
N VAL A 63 13.92 -18.10 -36.34
CA VAL A 63 14.71 -19.31 -35.99
C VAL A 63 15.35 -19.15 -34.64
N TYR A 64 15.87 -17.94 -34.38
CA TYR A 64 16.42 -17.53 -33.11
C TYR A 64 15.44 -16.60 -32.42
N SER A 65 14.97 -17.01 -31.24
CA SER A 65 14.12 -16.17 -30.39
C SER A 65 14.84 -14.89 -29.98
N GLN A 66 14.10 -13.85 -29.57
CA GLN A 66 14.70 -12.55 -29.20
C GLN A 66 15.79 -12.67 -28.11
N ARG A 67 15.65 -13.64 -27.20
CA ARG A 67 16.69 -13.97 -26.22
C ARG A 67 17.98 -14.46 -26.89
N ARG A 68 17.87 -15.48 -27.75
CA ARG A 68 19.04 -16.03 -28.48
C ARG A 68 19.67 -15.01 -29.43
N GLN A 69 18.86 -14.11 -30.02
CA GLN A 69 19.37 -12.98 -30.78
C GLN A 69 20.22 -12.05 -29.92
N ALA A 70 19.75 -11.70 -28.72
CA ALA A 70 20.50 -10.85 -27.80
C ALA A 70 21.80 -11.53 -27.32
N GLU A 71 21.77 -12.84 -27.03
CA GLU A 71 22.96 -13.62 -26.67
C GLU A 71 23.99 -13.63 -27.83
N LEU A 72 23.55 -13.84 -29.07
CA LEU A 72 24.43 -13.79 -30.26
C LEU A 72 25.02 -12.39 -30.47
N VAL A 73 24.20 -11.35 -30.38
CA VAL A 73 24.66 -9.95 -30.50
C VAL A 73 25.65 -9.61 -29.39
N GLN A 74 25.41 -10.05 -28.16
CA GLN A 74 26.32 -9.83 -27.05
C GLN A 74 27.68 -10.48 -27.29
N MET A 75 27.71 -11.78 -27.64
CA MET A 75 28.95 -12.47 -27.98
C MET A 75 29.64 -11.81 -29.18
N ALA A 76 28.88 -11.42 -30.21
CA ALA A 76 29.46 -10.82 -31.40
C ALA A 76 30.08 -9.46 -31.10
N ARG A 77 29.46 -8.65 -30.24
CA ARG A 77 30.00 -7.38 -29.76
C ARG A 77 31.29 -7.57 -28.96
N GLU A 78 31.32 -8.55 -28.05
CA GLU A 78 32.51 -8.86 -27.24
C GLU A 78 33.71 -9.30 -28.10
N HIS A 79 33.43 -9.94 -29.25
CA HIS A 79 34.45 -10.40 -30.20
C HIS A 79 34.63 -9.50 -31.43
N GLY A 80 33.95 -8.35 -31.50
CA GLY A 80 34.08 -7.39 -32.61
C GLY A 80 33.55 -7.88 -33.97
N VAL A 81 32.60 -8.81 -33.98
CA VAL A 81 31.98 -9.38 -35.20
C VAL A 81 30.48 -9.08 -35.29
N GLU A 82 30.02 -7.99 -34.64
CA GLU A 82 28.61 -7.60 -34.64
C GLU A 82 28.10 -7.21 -36.05
N GLU A 83 28.93 -6.55 -36.86
CA GLU A 83 28.62 -6.13 -38.24
C GLU A 83 28.37 -7.31 -39.19
N LEU A 84 28.89 -8.50 -38.85
CA LEU A 84 28.71 -9.72 -39.64
C LEU A 84 27.34 -10.39 -39.38
N LEU A 85 26.61 -9.97 -38.34
CA LEU A 85 25.28 -10.48 -38.06
C LEU A 85 24.22 -9.81 -38.95
N PRO A 86 23.17 -10.53 -39.37
CA PRO A 86 22.00 -9.91 -40.00
C PRO A 86 21.36 -8.84 -39.12
N GLU A 87 20.67 -7.88 -39.74
CA GLU A 87 19.98 -6.80 -39.03
C GLU A 87 19.01 -7.31 -37.96
N THR A 88 19.19 -6.85 -36.71
CA THR A 88 18.30 -7.15 -35.58
C THR A 88 17.88 -5.91 -34.81
N ARG A 89 16.72 -5.99 -34.14
CA ARG A 89 16.29 -4.99 -33.15
C ARG A 89 17.16 -4.96 -31.89
N LYS A 90 18.02 -5.97 -31.69
CA LYS A 90 18.91 -6.11 -30.54
C LYS A 90 20.32 -5.57 -30.83
N ALA A 91 20.67 -5.36 -32.09
CA ALA A 91 21.94 -4.74 -32.51
C ALA A 91 22.14 -3.39 -31.83
N THR A 92 23.38 -3.09 -31.50
CA THR A 92 23.84 -1.89 -30.83
C THR A 92 23.55 -0.66 -31.69
N GLU A 93 23.93 -0.70 -32.96
CA GLU A 93 23.70 0.39 -33.92
C GLU A 93 22.21 0.67 -34.09
N TYR A 94 21.40 -0.37 -34.31
CA TYR A 94 19.95 -0.22 -34.46
C TYR A 94 19.32 0.41 -33.21
N ARG A 95 19.69 -0.05 -32.01
CA ARG A 95 19.13 0.49 -30.76
C ARG A 95 19.52 1.95 -30.54
N LEU A 96 20.74 2.33 -30.89
CA LEU A 96 21.21 3.70 -30.81
C LEU A 96 20.50 4.59 -31.83
N ALA A 97 20.48 4.20 -33.10
CA ALA A 97 19.80 4.92 -34.17
C ALA A 97 18.31 5.11 -33.85
N HIS A 98 17.63 4.05 -33.42
CA HIS A 98 16.22 4.12 -33.05
C HIS A 98 15.98 5.05 -31.85
N ARG A 99 16.85 5.04 -30.84
CA ARG A 99 16.76 5.95 -29.68
C ARG A 99 17.01 7.40 -30.06
N VAL A 100 17.97 7.67 -30.94
CA VAL A 100 18.29 9.03 -31.41
C VAL A 100 17.16 9.58 -32.27
N GLU A 101 16.64 8.78 -33.20
CA GLU A 101 15.57 9.18 -34.11
C GLU A 101 14.24 9.40 -33.38
N HIS A 102 13.85 8.48 -32.50
CA HIS A 102 12.51 8.48 -31.90
C HIS A 102 12.46 9.09 -30.49
N GLY A 103 13.59 9.21 -29.80
CA GLY A 103 13.67 9.70 -28.42
C GLY A 103 12.94 8.81 -27.40
N LEU A 104 12.72 9.35 -26.19
CA LEU A 104 11.90 8.72 -25.16
C LEU A 104 10.42 8.90 -25.51
N ARG A 105 9.65 7.81 -25.53
CA ARG A 105 8.24 7.83 -25.94
C ARG A 105 7.27 7.28 -24.88
N VAL A 106 7.72 7.22 -23.63
CA VAL A 106 6.88 6.81 -22.50
C VAL A 106 5.79 7.85 -22.26
N LYS A 107 4.59 7.42 -21.86
CA LYS A 107 3.49 8.34 -21.58
C LYS A 107 3.86 9.28 -20.42
N GLY A 108 3.58 10.58 -20.58
CA GLY A 108 3.87 11.61 -19.58
C GLY A 108 5.22 12.29 -19.78
N THR A 109 6.32 11.53 -19.77
CA THR A 109 7.71 12.07 -19.85
C THR A 109 8.34 11.97 -21.23
N GLY A 110 7.70 11.28 -22.18
CA GLY A 110 8.18 11.18 -23.55
C GLY A 110 8.16 12.51 -24.30
N VAL A 111 8.95 12.61 -25.35
CA VAL A 111 9.04 13.80 -26.20
C VAL A 111 7.64 14.14 -26.74
N GLY A 112 7.20 15.37 -26.51
CA GLY A 112 5.87 15.85 -26.89
C GLY A 112 4.70 15.35 -26.02
N GLN A 113 4.96 14.60 -24.94
CA GLN A 113 3.94 14.23 -23.96
C GLN A 113 3.93 15.21 -22.78
N LYS A 114 2.79 15.24 -22.07
CA LYS A 114 2.62 16.02 -20.84
C LYS A 114 2.15 15.10 -19.71
N VAL A 115 2.70 15.30 -18.52
CA VAL A 115 2.31 14.56 -17.31
C VAL A 115 0.88 14.95 -16.93
N LYS A 116 0.06 13.96 -16.54
CA LYS A 116 -1.35 14.15 -16.15
C LYS A 116 -1.50 15.01 -14.89
N GLY A 117 -0.57 14.89 -13.94
CA GLY A 117 -0.65 15.50 -12.61
C GLY A 117 -1.54 14.68 -11.66
N HIS A 118 -1.23 14.73 -10.37
CA HIS A 118 -2.03 14.05 -9.35
C HIS A 118 -3.40 14.73 -9.19
N ILE A 119 -4.39 14.01 -8.64
CA ILE A 119 -5.76 14.55 -8.48
C ILE A 119 -5.76 15.86 -7.67
N HIS A 120 -4.99 15.92 -6.58
CA HIS A 120 -4.92 17.11 -5.74
C HIS A 120 -4.29 18.31 -6.47
N GLU A 121 -3.26 18.12 -7.31
CA GLU A 121 -2.65 19.19 -8.10
C GLU A 121 -3.64 19.76 -9.10
N ARG A 122 -4.38 18.87 -9.78
CA ARG A 122 -5.39 19.25 -10.77
C ARG A 122 -6.55 20.02 -10.15
N HIS A 123 -6.97 19.64 -8.95
CA HIS A 123 -8.12 20.26 -8.27
C HIS A 123 -7.72 21.40 -7.31
N MET A 124 -6.42 21.62 -7.08
CA MET A 124 -5.93 22.62 -6.13
C MET A 124 -6.47 24.01 -6.44
N ILE A 125 -6.42 24.43 -7.71
CA ILE A 125 -6.85 25.77 -8.13
C ILE A 125 -8.34 25.96 -7.86
N ALA A 126 -9.18 25.01 -8.27
CA ALA A 126 -10.62 25.06 -8.02
C ALA A 126 -10.94 25.06 -6.52
N LYS A 127 -10.26 24.23 -5.72
CA LYS A 127 -10.44 24.14 -4.26
C LYS A 127 -10.03 25.45 -3.57
N MET A 128 -8.94 26.08 -4.00
CA MET A 128 -8.49 27.36 -3.44
C MET A 128 -9.45 28.50 -3.79
N GLU A 129 -10.01 28.52 -4.99
CA GLU A 129 -11.02 29.51 -5.38
C GLU A 129 -12.30 29.37 -4.57
N GLN A 130 -12.74 28.13 -4.31
CA GLN A 130 -13.90 27.86 -3.46
C GLN A 130 -13.66 28.36 -2.03
N ARG A 131 -12.46 28.12 -1.47
CA ARG A 131 -12.07 28.65 -0.15
C ARG A 131 -12.07 30.17 -0.13
N ARG A 132 -11.49 30.81 -1.16
CA ARG A 132 -11.48 32.28 -1.31
C ARG A 132 -12.91 32.83 -1.32
N LYS A 133 -13.81 32.26 -2.11
CA LYS A 133 -15.21 32.68 -2.19
C LYS A 133 -15.93 32.53 -0.85
N ALA A 134 -15.76 31.38 -0.17
CA ALA A 134 -16.35 31.16 1.14
C ALA A 134 -15.88 32.19 2.18
N MET A 135 -14.60 32.54 2.18
CA MET A 135 -14.04 33.56 3.08
C MET A 135 -14.62 34.97 2.79
N LEU A 136 -14.84 35.30 1.52
CA LEU A 136 -15.48 36.57 1.14
C LEU A 136 -16.96 36.63 1.56
N ASP A 137 -17.68 35.51 1.50
CA ASP A 137 -19.08 35.43 1.89
C ASP A 137 -19.30 35.23 3.41
N MET A 138 -18.26 34.81 4.15
CA MET A 138 -18.30 34.53 5.60
C MET A 138 -18.87 35.69 6.44
N PRO A 139 -18.51 36.97 6.24
CA PRO A 139 -19.07 38.07 7.05
C PRO A 139 -20.59 38.23 6.87
N ARG A 140 -21.11 38.00 5.66
CA ARG A 140 -22.55 38.07 5.38
C ARG A 140 -23.29 36.94 6.09
N LEU A 141 -22.72 35.73 6.04
CA LEU A 141 -23.27 34.55 6.70
C LEU A 141 -23.32 34.75 8.23
N ILE A 142 -22.24 35.25 8.84
CA ILE A 142 -22.17 35.54 10.28
C ILE A 142 -23.26 36.55 10.68
N LYS A 143 -23.46 37.61 9.89
CA LYS A 143 -24.49 38.62 10.15
C LYS A 143 -25.89 38.00 10.14
N HIS A 144 -26.19 37.17 9.14
CA HIS A 144 -27.46 36.44 9.05
C HIS A 144 -27.64 35.50 10.25
N TRP A 145 -26.64 34.71 10.59
CA TRP A 145 -26.71 33.74 11.70
C TRP A 145 -26.92 34.44 13.05
N LYS A 146 -26.15 35.49 13.35
CA LYS A 146 -26.29 36.27 14.59
C LYS A 146 -27.69 36.88 14.74
N ARG A 147 -28.32 37.29 13.63
CA ARG A 147 -29.68 37.84 13.63
C ARG A 147 -30.74 36.82 14.06
N HIS A 148 -30.55 35.53 13.76
CA HIS A 148 -31.56 34.49 14.01
C HIS A 148 -31.31 33.62 15.25
N LYS A 149 -30.07 33.54 15.77
CA LYS A 149 -29.75 32.75 16.99
C LYS A 149 -29.46 33.55 18.26
N ALA A 150 -29.32 34.87 18.20
CA ALA A 150 -29.13 35.69 19.40
C ALA A 150 -30.47 36.20 19.96
N ARG A 151 -31.25 35.30 20.55
CA ARG A 151 -32.26 35.68 21.56
C ARG A 151 -31.58 35.46 22.91
N PRO A 152 -31.38 36.48 23.75
CA PRO A 152 -30.67 36.29 25.01
C PRO A 152 -31.62 35.58 25.97
N MET A 153 -31.36 34.30 26.26
CA MET A 153 -31.83 33.71 27.51
C MET A 153 -30.98 34.32 28.62
N ALA A 154 -31.55 35.31 29.29
CA ALA A 154 -31.00 35.87 30.51
C ALA A 154 -31.05 34.82 31.64
N SER A 155 -30.03 34.87 32.50
CA SER A 155 -29.97 34.27 33.83
C SER A 155 -29.62 32.77 33.93
N SER A 156 -28.33 32.48 33.98
CA SER A 156 -27.77 31.67 35.07
C SER A 156 -26.26 31.91 35.16
N GLN A 157 -25.80 32.20 36.38
CA GLN A 157 -24.44 32.60 36.73
C GLN A 157 -23.38 31.56 36.32
N PRO A 158 -22.14 31.98 35.96
CA PRO A 158 -21.04 31.06 35.77
C PRO A 158 -20.51 30.59 37.13
N ILE A 159 -20.73 29.32 37.45
CA ILE A 159 -19.93 28.65 38.47
C ILE A 159 -18.57 28.38 37.84
N THR A 160 -17.54 28.91 38.49
CA THR A 160 -16.13 28.75 38.17
C THR A 160 -15.77 27.27 38.00
N ALA A 161 -15.36 26.90 36.79
CA ALA A 161 -14.80 25.60 36.48
C ALA A 161 -13.50 25.40 37.28
N ALA A 162 -13.53 24.48 38.24
CA ALA A 162 -12.32 23.90 38.78
C ALA A 162 -11.67 23.05 37.69
N ALA A 163 -10.47 23.44 37.28
CA ALA A 163 -9.61 22.65 36.44
C ALA A 163 -9.25 21.35 37.18
N GLY A 164 -9.43 20.19 36.52
CA GLY A 164 -8.72 18.96 36.88
C GLY A 164 -9.50 17.84 37.58
N THR A 165 -10.81 17.69 37.38
CA THR A 165 -11.47 16.42 37.78
C THR A 165 -11.39 15.43 36.62
N GLU A 166 -10.35 14.59 36.63
CA GLU A 166 -10.23 13.48 35.69
C GLU A 166 -11.45 12.56 35.78
N THR A 167 -11.93 12.08 34.64
CA THR A 167 -13.16 11.26 34.61
C THR A 167 -12.89 9.86 35.20
N HIS A 168 -13.89 9.21 35.81
CA HIS A 168 -13.74 7.83 36.31
C HIS A 168 -13.29 6.84 35.22
N TYR A 169 -13.66 7.10 33.96
CA TYR A 169 -13.18 6.38 32.77
C TYR A 169 -11.64 6.52 32.60
N GLN A 170 -11.11 7.72 32.78
CA GLN A 170 -9.69 8.02 32.68
C GLN A 170 -8.87 7.43 33.84
N VAL A 171 -9.45 7.38 35.06
CA VAL A 171 -8.81 6.76 36.24
C VAL A 171 -8.53 5.26 36.00
N LEU A 172 -9.47 4.54 35.39
CA LEU A 172 -9.31 3.11 35.08
C LEU A 172 -8.72 2.85 33.68
N ASN A 173 -8.43 3.89 32.89
CA ASN A 173 -8.04 3.81 31.48
C ASN A 173 -9.02 2.97 30.64
N LEU A 174 -10.32 3.23 30.79
CA LEU A 174 -11.38 2.60 30.01
C LEU A 174 -12.15 3.67 29.23
N THR A 175 -12.70 3.31 28.07
CA THR A 175 -13.62 4.18 27.32
C THR A 175 -15.06 3.73 27.53
N ALA A 176 -16.00 4.67 27.45
CA ALA A 176 -17.43 4.36 27.55
C ALA A 176 -17.87 3.40 26.43
N THR A 177 -17.31 3.54 25.22
CA THR A 177 -17.62 2.70 24.07
C THR A 177 -17.23 1.23 24.27
N LEU A 178 -16.04 0.96 24.83
CA LEU A 178 -15.57 -0.41 25.11
C LEU A 178 -16.45 -1.14 26.14
N LEU A 179 -17.09 -0.39 27.04
CA LEU A 179 -17.96 -0.94 28.07
C LEU A 179 -19.42 -1.10 27.60
N ASP A 180 -19.78 -0.49 26.46
CA ASP A 180 -21.12 -0.62 25.86
C ASP A 180 -21.20 -1.77 24.85
N THR A 181 -20.08 -2.12 24.22
CA THR A 181 -19.99 -3.25 23.27
C THR A 181 -19.99 -4.62 23.94
N GLN A 182 -19.69 -4.69 25.25
CA GLN A 182 -19.52 -5.95 25.97
C GLN A 182 -20.79 -6.34 26.74
N ASN A 183 -21.24 -7.59 26.53
CA ASN A 183 -22.45 -8.13 27.17
C ASN A 183 -22.30 -8.28 28.71
N ASP A 184 -21.07 -8.48 29.20
CA ASP A 184 -20.70 -8.41 30.63
C ASP A 184 -19.41 -7.60 30.82
N PRO A 185 -19.50 -6.31 31.24
CA PRO A 185 -18.33 -5.44 31.43
C PRO A 185 -17.62 -5.64 32.77
N THR A 186 -18.18 -6.40 33.72
CA THR A 186 -17.64 -6.54 35.08
C THR A 186 -16.24 -7.20 35.17
N PRO A 187 -15.88 -8.25 34.39
CA PRO A 187 -14.52 -8.81 34.43
C PRO A 187 -13.48 -7.82 33.89
N LEU A 188 -13.84 -7.05 32.86
CA LEU A 188 -12.99 -6.04 32.25
C LEU A 188 -12.70 -4.90 33.25
N ILE A 189 -13.72 -4.39 33.94
CA ILE A 189 -13.57 -3.36 34.96
C ILE A 189 -12.70 -3.86 36.13
N LYS A 190 -12.86 -5.12 36.57
CA LYS A 190 -12.03 -5.71 37.64
C LYS A 190 -10.56 -5.84 37.24
N ARG A 191 -10.28 -6.27 35.99
CA ARG A 191 -8.91 -6.34 35.45
C ARG A 191 -8.29 -4.94 35.35
N ALA A 192 -9.06 -3.95 34.92
CA ALA A 192 -8.62 -2.56 34.85
C ALA A 192 -8.30 -1.97 36.24
N TYR A 193 -9.14 -2.26 37.24
CA TYR A 193 -8.91 -1.88 38.63
C TYR A 193 -7.61 -2.48 39.20
N HIS A 194 -7.40 -3.79 39.01
CA HIS A 194 -6.18 -4.45 39.48
C HIS A 194 -4.92 -3.87 38.81
N ARG A 195 -4.98 -3.58 37.50
CA ARG A 195 -3.92 -2.88 36.77
C ARG A 195 -3.68 -1.47 37.30
N ALA A 196 -4.73 -0.70 37.58
CA ALA A 196 -4.63 0.66 38.09
C ALA A 196 -3.96 0.69 39.48
N LEU A 197 -4.31 -0.25 40.36
CA LEU A 197 -3.66 -0.37 41.68
C LEU A 197 -2.18 -0.73 41.57
N LEU A 198 -1.81 -1.66 40.69
CA LEU A 198 -0.42 -2.07 40.51
C LEU A 198 0.47 -0.96 39.90
N ARG A 199 -0.11 -0.09 39.08
CA ARG A 199 0.58 1.07 38.49
C ARG A 199 0.77 2.23 39.47
N ASN A 200 -0.18 2.39 40.39
CA ASN A 200 -0.20 3.49 41.37
C ASN A 200 0.22 3.05 42.79
N HIS A 201 0.79 1.85 42.93
CA HIS A 201 1.27 1.34 44.22
C HIS A 201 2.49 2.15 44.70
N PRO A 202 2.54 2.63 45.97
CA PRO A 202 3.56 3.55 46.47
C PRO A 202 5.00 3.00 46.39
N ASP A 203 5.15 1.68 46.38
CA ASP A 203 6.45 0.98 46.32
C ASP A 203 7.08 0.97 44.90
N LYS A 204 6.35 1.42 43.87
CA LYS A 204 6.83 1.50 42.47
C LYS A 204 6.91 2.93 41.93
N VAL A 205 6.67 3.95 42.76
CA VAL A 205 6.63 5.36 42.34
C VAL A 205 8.04 5.95 42.35
N THR A 206 8.87 5.57 41.36
CA THR A 206 10.10 6.31 41.04
C THR A 206 9.73 7.48 40.11
N ALA A 207 9.75 8.68 40.67
CA ALA A 207 9.51 10.01 40.08
C ALA A 207 9.63 10.14 38.54
N SER A 208 8.57 9.79 37.83
CA SER A 208 8.36 10.15 36.42
C SER A 208 6.91 10.63 36.27
N ASP A 209 6.75 11.95 36.25
CA ASP A 209 5.54 12.74 35.97
C ASP A 209 4.37 12.70 36.99
N PRO A 210 4.13 13.77 37.78
CA PRO A 210 3.01 13.86 38.73
C PRO A 210 1.62 14.00 38.08
N ALA A 211 1.52 14.02 36.75
CA ALA A 211 0.28 14.30 36.03
C ALA A 211 -0.61 13.07 35.75
N THR A 212 -0.15 11.86 36.09
CA THR A 212 -0.84 10.60 35.72
C THR A 212 -1.05 9.62 36.87
N PHE A 213 -0.74 10.01 38.11
CA PHE A 213 -0.93 9.14 39.28
C PHE A 213 -2.27 9.40 39.96
N PHE A 214 -3.04 8.33 40.15
CA PHE A 214 -4.33 8.36 40.82
C PHE A 214 -4.21 7.79 42.23
N THR A 215 -4.89 8.40 43.20
CA THR A 215 -4.91 7.85 44.57
C THR A 215 -5.72 6.56 44.61
N VAL A 216 -5.42 5.69 45.58
CA VAL A 216 -6.17 4.45 45.80
C VAL A 216 -7.67 4.74 46.03
N ASP A 217 -8.00 5.85 46.68
CA ASP A 217 -9.37 6.30 46.89
C ASP A 217 -10.06 6.72 45.58
N GLN A 218 -9.35 7.33 44.62
CA GLN A 218 -9.88 7.64 43.29
C GLN A 218 -10.11 6.38 42.45
N ILE A 219 -9.22 5.40 42.56
CA ILE A 219 -9.31 4.12 41.81
C ILE A 219 -10.47 3.28 42.34
N THR A 220 -10.65 3.23 43.65
CA THR A 220 -11.76 2.51 44.31
C THR A 220 -13.11 3.17 44.03
N THR A 221 -13.20 4.51 44.07
CA THR A 221 -14.42 5.23 43.70
C THR A 221 -14.79 5.05 42.23
N ALA A 222 -13.81 5.01 41.32
CA ALA A 222 -14.07 4.71 39.91
C ALA A 222 -14.61 3.28 39.71
N LEU A 223 -14.10 2.29 40.45
CA LEU A 223 -14.61 0.91 40.41
C LEU A 223 -16.05 0.82 40.91
N THR A 224 -16.39 1.44 42.03
CA THR A 224 -17.75 1.34 42.61
C THR A 224 -18.80 1.98 41.70
N VAL A 225 -18.47 3.09 41.05
CA VAL A 225 -19.36 3.79 40.11
C VAL A 225 -19.46 3.08 38.76
N LEU A 226 -18.38 2.50 38.24
CA LEU A 226 -18.43 1.84 36.92
C LEU A 226 -18.94 0.39 36.98
N SER A 227 -18.82 -0.28 38.14
CA SER A 227 -19.20 -1.69 38.29
C SER A 227 -20.71 -1.95 38.36
N SER A 228 -21.53 -0.95 38.70
CA SER A 228 -23.00 -1.10 38.75
C SER A 228 -23.68 -0.34 37.60
N PRO A 229 -24.55 -0.99 36.80
CA PRO A 229 -25.17 -0.37 35.63
C PRO A 229 -25.98 0.91 35.95
N SER A 230 -26.65 0.95 37.10
CA SER A 230 -27.45 2.09 37.54
C SER A 230 -26.61 3.32 37.91
N SER A 231 -25.49 3.13 38.63
CA SER A 231 -24.63 4.24 39.02
C SER A 231 -23.77 4.74 37.84
N ARG A 232 -23.37 3.85 36.94
CA ARG A 232 -22.74 4.20 35.66
C ARG A 232 -23.66 5.09 34.81
N ALA A 233 -24.92 4.69 34.61
CA ALA A 233 -25.87 5.46 33.84
C ALA A 233 -26.14 6.85 34.45
N ALA A 234 -26.21 6.95 35.78
CA ALA A 234 -26.34 8.23 36.48
C ALA A 234 -25.11 9.13 36.30
N TYR A 235 -23.90 8.55 36.37
CA TYR A 235 -22.65 9.25 36.13
C TYR A 235 -22.52 9.74 34.67
N ASP A 236 -22.90 8.91 33.68
CA ASP A 236 -22.90 9.28 32.26
C ASP A 236 -23.91 10.38 31.93
N ALA A 237 -25.06 10.40 32.62
CA ALA A 237 -26.02 11.50 32.54
C ALA A 237 -25.43 12.79 33.14
N ALA A 238 -24.72 12.71 34.26
CA ALA A 238 -24.07 13.85 34.90
C ALA A 238 -22.93 14.43 34.02
N LEU A 239 -22.13 13.58 33.38
CA LEU A 239 -21.08 13.97 32.42
C LEU A 239 -21.64 14.70 31.19
N ARG A 240 -22.80 14.25 30.69
CA ARG A 240 -23.48 14.91 29.55
C ARG A 240 -24.00 16.30 29.88
N VAL A 241 -24.39 16.54 31.14
CA VAL A 241 -24.87 17.85 31.62
C VAL A 241 -23.71 18.79 31.96
N SER A 242 -22.59 18.26 32.45
CA SER A 242 -21.45 19.06 32.90
C SER A 242 -20.46 19.43 31.80
N ARG A 243 -20.47 18.76 30.64
CA ARG A 243 -19.58 19.08 29.52
C ARG A 243 -20.12 20.27 28.71
N PRO A 244 -19.41 21.42 28.65
CA PRO A 244 -19.85 22.54 27.82
C PRO A 244 -19.90 22.11 26.36
N ALA A 245 -20.98 22.47 25.65
CA ALA A 245 -21.33 22.05 24.29
C ALA A 245 -20.30 22.39 23.17
N GLY A 246 -19.09 22.85 23.53
CA GLY A 246 -17.97 23.15 22.63
C GLY A 246 -16.67 22.37 22.91
N ALA A 247 -16.64 21.43 23.88
CA ALA A 247 -15.45 20.65 24.22
C ALA A 247 -15.44 19.22 23.63
N ALA A 248 -16.21 18.98 22.57
CA ALA A 248 -16.23 17.73 21.80
C ALA A 248 -15.05 17.58 20.82
N SER A 249 -14.12 18.54 20.80
CA SER A 249 -12.98 18.58 19.85
C SER A 249 -11.61 18.56 20.56
N ARG A 250 -11.52 17.84 21.69
CA ARG A 250 -10.24 17.54 22.36
C ARG A 250 -10.03 16.07 22.72
N ASP A 251 -11.01 15.18 22.50
CA ASP A 251 -10.84 13.73 22.69
C ASP A 251 -10.28 13.01 21.44
N ALA A 252 -9.79 13.78 20.46
CA ALA A 252 -8.77 13.32 19.50
C ALA A 252 -7.34 13.45 20.08
N ALA A 253 -7.23 13.70 21.40
CA ALA A 253 -5.95 13.75 22.09
C ALA A 253 -5.36 12.34 22.18
N PHE A 254 -4.35 12.13 21.34
CA PHE A 254 -3.38 11.04 21.41
C PHE A 254 -3.88 9.67 20.93
N GLN A 255 -4.15 9.56 19.62
CA GLN A 255 -3.85 8.32 18.88
C GLN A 255 -2.36 8.02 19.09
N THR A 256 -2.08 7.27 20.16
CA THR A 256 -0.72 6.92 20.53
C THR A 256 -0.31 5.81 19.57
N GLY A 257 0.63 6.07 18.66
CA GLY A 257 1.16 5.06 17.74
C GLY A 257 0.11 4.37 16.87
N VAL A 258 -0.27 5.00 15.76
CA VAL A 258 -1.04 4.34 14.69
C VAL A 258 -0.06 3.51 13.86
N GLU A 259 -0.24 2.19 13.84
CA GLU A 259 0.51 1.27 12.98
C GLU A 259 -0.29 1.05 11.69
N ASN A 260 0.34 1.19 10.52
CA ASN A 260 -0.30 0.96 9.23
C ASN A 260 0.08 -0.44 8.72
N VAL A 261 -0.91 -1.22 8.29
CA VAL A 261 -0.73 -2.59 7.80
C VAL A 261 -1.66 -2.82 6.61
N ASP A 262 -1.21 -3.58 5.62
CA ASP A 262 -2.04 -3.96 4.47
C ASP A 262 -2.87 -5.21 4.82
N LEU A 263 -4.10 -5.31 4.31
CA LEU A 263 -5.01 -6.43 4.63
C LEU A 263 -4.38 -7.81 4.35
N ASP A 264 -3.56 -7.92 3.30
CA ASP A 264 -2.87 -9.15 2.88
C ASP A 264 -1.86 -9.67 3.92
N ASP A 265 -1.40 -8.81 4.84
CA ASP A 265 -0.44 -9.15 5.89
C ASP A 265 -1.11 -9.60 7.20
N LEU A 266 -2.45 -9.56 7.28
CA LEU A 266 -3.21 -9.98 8.46
C LEU A 266 -3.57 -11.46 8.43
N ALA A 267 -3.52 -12.10 9.60
CA ALA A 267 -3.99 -13.47 9.74
C ALA A 267 -5.52 -13.49 9.69
N PHE A 268 -6.07 -14.35 8.83
CA PHE A 268 -7.50 -14.63 8.73
C PHE A 268 -7.83 -15.94 9.44
N ASP A 269 -8.83 -15.91 10.31
CA ASP A 269 -9.38 -17.09 10.98
C ASP A 269 -10.61 -17.58 10.20
N GLU A 270 -10.49 -18.75 9.57
CA GLU A 270 -11.56 -19.35 8.75
C GLU A 270 -12.76 -19.80 9.59
N ASP A 271 -12.57 -20.12 10.87
CA ASP A 271 -13.64 -20.62 11.74
C ASP A 271 -14.57 -19.49 12.24
N ASP A 272 -13.99 -18.31 12.51
CA ASP A 272 -14.68 -17.14 13.07
C ASP A 272 -14.95 -16.02 12.03
N GLU A 273 -14.52 -16.24 10.78
CA GLU A 273 -14.61 -15.30 9.65
C GLU A 273 -14.09 -13.90 10.01
N CYS A 274 -12.91 -13.83 10.63
CA CYS A 274 -12.36 -12.57 11.13
C CYS A 274 -10.85 -12.44 10.93
N TRP A 275 -10.40 -11.21 10.73
CA TRP A 275 -8.98 -10.89 10.71
C TRP A 275 -8.51 -10.54 12.11
N TYR A 276 -7.32 -11.01 12.49
CA TYR A 276 -6.71 -10.65 13.76
C TYR A 276 -5.22 -10.38 13.68
N ARG A 277 -4.73 -9.57 14.63
CA ARG A 277 -3.30 -9.30 14.81
C ARG A 277 -2.88 -9.18 16.28
N PRO A 278 -1.71 -9.71 16.67
CA PRO A 278 -1.15 -9.48 17.98
C PRO A 278 -0.69 -8.02 18.13
N CYS A 279 -0.86 -7.46 19.34
CA CYS A 279 -0.38 -6.12 19.66
C CYS A 279 0.91 -6.17 20.47
N ARG A 280 1.72 -5.13 20.32
CA ARG A 280 2.97 -4.89 21.07
C ARG A 280 2.77 -4.82 22.59
N CYS A 281 1.53 -4.69 23.06
CA CYS A 281 1.18 -4.78 24.49
C CYS A 281 1.17 -6.22 25.04
N GLY A 282 1.35 -7.23 24.17
CA GLY A 282 1.43 -8.65 24.56
C GLY A 282 0.10 -9.41 24.50
N ASN A 283 -0.96 -8.83 23.93
CA ASN A 283 -2.19 -9.58 23.62
C ASN A 283 -2.09 -10.15 22.19
N GLU A 284 -2.30 -11.46 22.07
CA GLU A 284 -2.16 -12.23 20.83
C GLU A 284 -3.33 -12.02 19.84
N ARG A 285 -4.53 -11.69 20.32
CA ARG A 285 -5.73 -11.42 19.51
C ARG A 285 -6.37 -10.11 19.94
N SER A 286 -5.80 -9.00 19.46
CA SER A 286 -6.03 -7.68 20.06
C SER A 286 -6.61 -6.64 19.11
N TYR A 287 -6.35 -6.79 17.81
CA TYR A 287 -7.06 -6.10 16.74
C TYR A 287 -7.90 -7.17 16.06
N ILE A 288 -9.21 -7.03 16.09
CA ILE A 288 -10.15 -8.00 15.51
C ILE A 288 -11.21 -7.21 14.75
N PHE A 289 -11.49 -7.60 13.51
CA PHE A 289 -12.52 -7.01 12.66
C PHE A 289 -13.02 -8.03 11.64
N ARG A 290 -14.22 -7.81 11.10
CA ARG A 290 -14.92 -8.72 10.18
C ARG A 290 -15.10 -8.09 8.81
N GLU A 291 -15.59 -8.87 7.86
CA GLU A 291 -15.78 -8.43 6.47
C GLU A 291 -16.80 -7.30 6.39
N THR A 292 -17.84 -7.38 7.22
CA THR A 292 -18.84 -6.32 7.39
C THR A 292 -18.22 -4.97 7.76
N ASP A 293 -17.16 -4.97 8.57
CA ASP A 293 -16.48 -3.72 8.97
C ASP A 293 -15.69 -3.11 7.81
N LEU A 294 -15.19 -3.95 6.87
CA LEU A 294 -14.49 -3.50 5.67
C LEU A 294 -15.47 -2.97 4.63
N GLU A 295 -16.62 -3.63 4.45
CA GLU A 295 -17.67 -3.18 3.53
C GLU A 295 -18.18 -1.79 3.91
N GLU A 296 -18.36 -1.49 5.20
CA GLU A 296 -18.80 -0.17 5.68
C GLU A 296 -17.85 0.97 5.30
N VAL A 297 -16.54 0.69 5.23
CA VAL A 297 -15.50 1.68 4.88
C VAL A 297 -14.86 1.42 3.51
N GLY A 298 -15.52 0.63 2.65
CA GLY A 298 -15.01 0.23 1.35
C GLY A 298 -14.69 1.40 0.40
N ASP A 299 -15.46 2.49 0.49
CA ASP A 299 -15.23 3.72 -0.27
C ASP A 299 -13.98 4.50 0.20
N GLU A 300 -13.57 4.33 1.47
CA GLU A 300 -12.40 5.00 2.05
C GLU A 300 -11.11 4.23 1.80
N GLY A 301 -11.19 2.89 1.68
CA GLY A 301 -10.04 1.98 1.48
C GLY A 301 -9.12 1.87 2.69
N GLU A 302 -9.55 2.37 3.85
CA GLU A 302 -8.82 2.34 5.11
C GLU A 302 -9.78 2.04 6.28
N LEU A 303 -9.50 1.00 7.07
CA LEU A 303 -10.21 0.70 8.31
C LEU A 303 -9.33 1.01 9.52
N VAL A 304 -9.86 1.69 10.52
CA VAL A 304 -9.11 2.06 11.74
C VAL A 304 -9.65 1.29 12.95
N VAL A 305 -8.85 0.35 13.46
CA VAL A 305 -9.21 -0.56 14.54
C VAL A 305 -8.42 -0.25 15.80
N ALA A 306 -9.10 -0.12 16.94
CA ALA A 306 -8.46 0.09 18.23
C ALA A 306 -8.04 -1.25 18.86
N CYS A 307 -6.93 -1.26 19.61
CA CYS A 307 -6.55 -2.43 20.38
C CYS A 307 -7.53 -2.65 21.55
N LEU A 308 -7.93 -3.89 21.80
CA LEU A 308 -8.81 -4.25 22.92
C LEU A 308 -8.19 -4.01 24.32
N ASP A 309 -6.86 -4.02 24.44
CA ASP A 309 -6.14 -4.00 25.74
C ASP A 309 -5.22 -2.78 25.95
N CYS A 310 -5.09 -1.89 24.96
CA CYS A 310 -4.25 -0.68 25.06
C CYS A 310 -4.76 0.48 24.19
N SER A 311 -4.06 1.62 24.20
CA SER A 311 -4.43 2.83 23.44
C SER A 311 -3.82 2.89 22.03
N LEU A 312 -3.24 1.80 21.54
CA LEU A 312 -2.69 1.70 20.19
C LEU A 312 -3.81 1.48 19.17
N TRP A 313 -3.55 1.96 17.96
CA TRP A 313 -4.49 1.89 16.84
C TRP A 313 -3.80 1.23 15.64
N LEU A 314 -4.57 0.43 14.91
CA LEU A 314 -4.14 -0.21 13.67
C LEU A 314 -4.96 0.39 12.52
N ARG A 315 -4.28 0.92 11.52
CA ARG A 315 -4.90 1.34 10.26
C ARG A 315 -4.63 0.26 9.22
N VAL A 316 -5.70 -0.35 8.75
CA VAL A 316 -5.70 -1.42 7.76
C VAL A 316 -6.03 -0.81 6.40
N HIS A 317 -5.11 -0.93 5.44
CA HIS A 317 -5.34 -0.49 4.07
C HIS A 317 -5.82 -1.66 3.22
N PHE A 318 -6.86 -1.44 2.41
CA PHE A 318 -7.41 -2.45 1.52
C PHE A 318 -7.99 -1.81 0.25
N ALA A 319 -8.12 -2.60 -0.82
CA ALA A 319 -8.72 -2.17 -2.07
C ALA A 319 -9.83 -3.16 -2.47
N VAL A 320 -11.04 -2.66 -2.67
CA VAL A 320 -12.14 -3.45 -3.20
C VAL A 320 -11.89 -3.66 -4.70
N VAL A 321 -11.77 -4.91 -5.13
CA VAL A 321 -11.68 -5.27 -6.54
C VAL A 321 -13.09 -5.63 -7.00
N ASP A 322 -13.69 -4.75 -7.81
CA ASP A 322 -14.93 -5.09 -8.51
C ASP A 322 -14.63 -6.21 -9.50
N VAL A 323 -15.03 -7.43 -9.15
CA VAL A 323 -14.91 -8.58 -10.05
C VAL A 323 -16.03 -8.46 -11.08
N GLU A 324 -15.79 -7.68 -12.16
CA GLU A 324 -16.50 -7.92 -13.41
C GLU A 324 -16.08 -9.32 -13.88
N ASP A 325 -17.05 -10.24 -13.96
CA ASP A 325 -16.91 -11.62 -14.40
C ASP A 325 -15.98 -11.74 -15.63
N ASP A 326 -14.75 -12.22 -15.45
CA ASP A 326 -14.00 -12.84 -16.52
C ASP A 326 -13.02 -13.92 -15.99
N GLU A 327 -13.19 -15.11 -16.56
CA GLU A 327 -12.25 -16.22 -16.66
C GLU A 327 -11.77 -16.96 -15.38
N THR A 328 -12.43 -18.11 -15.16
CA THR A 328 -11.85 -19.32 -14.54
C THR A 328 -10.40 -19.60 -14.97
N PRO A 329 -9.45 -19.84 -14.04
CA PRO A 329 -8.18 -20.46 -14.37
C PRO A 329 -8.26 -22.00 -14.27
N PRO A 330 -7.54 -22.75 -15.12
CA PRO A 330 -7.54 -24.22 -15.12
C PRO A 330 -6.70 -24.78 -13.96
N SER A 331 -7.26 -25.74 -13.25
CA SER A 331 -6.56 -26.57 -12.27
C SER A 331 -5.71 -27.63 -12.98
N ASP A 332 -4.39 -27.44 -13.02
CA ASP A 332 -3.43 -28.51 -13.25
C ASP A 332 -2.59 -28.70 -11.98
N ASN A 333 -2.87 -29.77 -11.24
CA ASN A 333 -1.88 -30.39 -10.37
C ASN A 333 -2.00 -31.91 -10.43
N ALA A 334 -1.08 -32.49 -11.18
CA ALA A 334 -0.76 -33.91 -11.16
C ALA A 334 0.04 -34.22 -9.89
N THR A 335 -0.50 -35.07 -9.01
CA THR A 335 0.29 -35.79 -8.00
C THR A 335 0.35 -37.27 -8.38
N LYS A 336 1.59 -37.67 -8.64
CA LYS A 336 2.07 -39.02 -8.93
C LYS A 336 2.10 -39.81 -7.61
N GLU A 337 1.19 -40.75 -7.45
CA GLU A 337 1.26 -41.75 -6.38
C GLU A 337 2.46 -42.67 -6.61
N LYS A 338 3.22 -42.85 -5.52
CA LYS A 338 4.34 -43.76 -5.38
C LYS A 338 3.81 -44.95 -4.58
N SER A 339 3.77 -46.11 -5.21
CA SER A 339 3.91 -47.42 -4.53
C SER A 339 5.27 -47.98 -4.84
#